data_AF-A0AAU9VPD5-F1
#
_entry.id   AF-A0AAU9VPD5-F1
#
_cell.length_a   1.000
_cell.length_b   1.000
_cell.length_c   1.000
_cell.angle_alpha   90.00
_cell.angle_beta   90.00
_cell.angle_gamma   90.00
#
_symmetry.space_group_name_H-M   'P 1'
#
loop_
_entity.id
_entity.type
_entity.pdbx_description
1 polymer ?
#
loop_
_entity_poly.entity_id
_entity_poly.type
_entity_poly.pdbx_seq_one_letter_code
_entity_poly.pdbx_strand_id
1 'polypeptide(L)'
;MRWWQFFGNQRELSDHFRTSQEPCVQAVGKTFHPEHFICSHCGKQIGSEGFNVDRGKPYCEDDYKKLFCVKCALCRRPIGGGERWVEALGEPWHASCFKCQVSNHSGFAQVKDV
;
A
#
# COMPACT_ATOMS: atom_id res chain seq x y z
N MET A 1 35.94 36.61 7.53
CA MET A 1 37.13 35.85 7.99
C MET A 1 36.76 34.37 7.91
N ARG A 2 37.49 33.61 7.08
CA ARG A 2 37.06 32.30 6.56
C ARG A 2 37.69 31.17 7.41
N TRP A 3 36.85 30.53 8.23
CA TRP A 3 37.19 29.36 9.06
C TRP A 3 37.29 28.08 8.22
N TRP A 4 38.32 27.95 7.38
CA TRP A 4 38.51 26.79 6.47
C TRP A 4 39.89 26.14 6.59
N GLN A 5 40.30 25.73 7.78
CA GLN A 5 41.47 24.86 7.95
C GLN A 5 41.13 23.88 9.07
N PHE A 6 40.90 22.60 8.77
CA PHE A 6 41.01 21.40 9.65
C PHE A 6 40.09 20.22 9.28
N PHE A 7 39.14 20.34 8.34
CA PHE A 7 38.37 19.19 7.87
C PHE A 7 38.56 18.96 6.37
N GLY A 8 39.11 17.79 6.03
CA GLY A 8 39.28 17.33 4.66
C GLY A 8 37.94 17.07 3.99
N ASN A 9 37.87 17.48 2.72
CA ASN A 9 36.80 17.29 1.74
C ASN A 9 35.46 18.03 1.95
N GLN A 10 35.36 19.20 1.31
CA GLN A 10 34.16 20.06 1.23
C GLN A 10 32.99 19.49 0.41
N ARG A 11 33.08 18.28 -0.18
CA ARG A 11 32.01 17.72 -1.02
C ARG A 11 30.89 17.03 -0.24
N GLU A 12 31.13 16.63 1.01
CA GLU A 12 30.12 15.93 1.82
C GLU A 12 29.15 16.88 2.54
N LEU A 13 29.49 18.16 2.70
CA LEU A 13 28.60 19.17 3.29
C LEU A 13 27.60 19.75 2.29
N SER A 14 27.85 19.62 0.97
CA SER A 14 26.93 20.12 -0.05
C SER A 14 25.77 19.18 -0.35
N ASP A 15 25.91 17.87 -0.14
CA ASP A 15 24.80 16.93 -0.38
C ASP A 15 23.72 17.07 0.70
N HIS A 16 24.07 17.44 1.93
CA HIS A 16 23.07 17.66 3.00
C HIS A 16 22.28 18.98 2.84
N PHE A 17 22.85 19.98 2.16
CA PHE A 17 22.22 21.28 1.89
C PHE A 17 21.46 21.32 0.55
N ARG A 18 21.69 20.35 -0.35
CA ARG A 18 21.01 20.27 -1.65
C ARG A 18 19.67 19.53 -1.57
N THR A 19 19.53 18.57 -0.65
CA THR A 19 18.26 17.82 -0.44
C THR A 19 17.14 18.67 0.16
N SER A 20 17.44 19.82 0.79
CA SER A 20 16.44 20.69 1.42
C SER A 20 15.61 21.56 0.44
N GLN A 21 15.85 21.48 -0.86
CA GLN A 21 15.10 22.23 -1.89
C GLN A 21 14.12 21.36 -2.69
N GLU A 22 14.10 20.04 -2.46
CA GLU A 22 13.12 19.15 -3.08
C GLU A 22 11.74 19.32 -2.41
N PRO A 23 10.64 19.34 -3.19
CA PRO A 23 9.31 19.48 -2.63
C PRO A 23 9.00 18.30 -1.70
N CYS A 24 8.72 18.62 -0.43
CA CYS A 24 8.35 17.61 0.55
C CYS A 24 6.92 17.11 0.30
N VAL A 25 6.69 15.83 0.60
CA VAL A 25 5.38 15.19 0.48
C VAL A 25 4.71 15.15 1.84
N GLN A 26 3.48 15.64 1.94
CA GLN A 26 2.68 15.50 3.16
C GLN A 26 1.82 14.24 3.07
N ALA A 27 2.00 13.31 3.99
CA ALA A 27 1.27 12.05 4.06
C ALA A 27 1.06 11.65 5.53
N VAL A 28 -0.10 11.08 5.88
CA VAL A 28 -0.37 10.55 7.23
C VAL A 28 -0.13 11.58 8.36
N GLY A 29 -0.43 12.85 8.10
CA GLY A 29 -0.19 13.94 9.06
C GLY A 29 1.30 14.22 9.35
N LYS A 30 2.21 13.72 8.52
CA LYS A 30 3.66 13.92 8.61
C LYS A 30 4.20 14.42 7.26
N THR A 31 5.39 15.01 7.32
CA THR A 31 6.09 15.51 6.14
C THR A 31 7.28 14.60 5.86
N PHE A 32 7.38 14.10 4.63
CA PHE A 32 8.45 13.20 4.18
C PHE A 32 9.21 13.86 3.04
N HIS A 33 10.53 13.68 3.00
CA HIS A 33 11.26 13.84 1.74
C HIS A 33 10.83 12.71 0.79
N PRO A 34 10.68 12.96 -0.52
CA PRO A 34 10.24 11.95 -1.50
C PRO A 34 11.07 10.65 -1.44
N GLU A 35 12.38 10.77 -1.24
CA GLU A 35 13.30 9.64 -1.13
C GLU A 35 13.05 8.73 0.10
N HIS A 36 12.48 9.32 1.16
CA HIS A 36 12.21 8.67 2.44
C HIS A 36 10.76 8.20 2.57
N PHE A 37 9.93 8.49 1.56
CA PHE A 37 8.56 8.02 1.52
C PHE A 37 8.51 6.60 0.93
N ILE A 38 8.76 5.61 1.79
CA ILE A 38 8.93 4.20 1.40
C ILE A 38 7.82 3.29 1.95
N CYS A 39 7.55 2.18 1.27
CA CYS A 39 6.64 1.14 1.74
C CYS A 39 7.20 0.48 3.00
N SER A 40 6.37 0.38 4.04
CA SER A 40 6.74 -0.23 5.31
C SER A 40 6.93 -1.76 5.25
N HIS A 41 6.58 -2.40 4.13
CA HIS A 41 6.75 -3.83 3.92
C HIS A 41 7.95 -4.14 3.03
N CYS A 42 7.96 -3.68 1.77
CA CYS A 42 9.05 -3.98 0.83
C CYS A 42 10.19 -2.94 0.81
N GLY A 43 10.03 -1.79 1.46
CA GLY A 43 11.03 -0.71 1.44
C GLY A 43 11.14 0.07 0.13
N LYS A 44 10.32 -0.24 -0.89
CA LYS A 44 10.30 0.49 -2.16
C LYS A 44 9.80 1.92 -1.95
N GLN A 45 10.43 2.90 -2.61
CA GLN A 45 9.92 4.27 -2.68
C GLN A 45 8.52 4.30 -3.29
N ILE A 46 7.62 4.99 -2.60
CA ILE A 46 6.27 5.21 -3.08
C ILE A 46 6.27 6.51 -3.88
N GLY A 47 6.14 6.37 -5.19
CA GLY A 47 6.11 7.50 -6.13
C GLY A 47 4.71 8.10 -6.29
N SER A 48 4.42 8.56 -7.51
CA SER A 48 3.12 9.14 -7.90
C SER A 48 2.00 8.11 -8.08
N GLU A 49 2.31 6.81 -8.01
CA GLU A 49 1.35 5.70 -8.20
C GLU A 49 0.31 5.60 -7.07
N GLY A 50 0.44 6.43 -6.02
CA GLY A 50 -0.44 6.43 -4.86
C GLY A 50 0.02 5.45 -3.78
N PHE A 51 -0.54 5.60 -2.59
CA PHE A 51 -0.23 4.77 -1.43
C PHE A 51 -1.46 4.51 -0.59
N ASN A 52 -1.37 3.49 0.25
CA ASN A 52 -2.36 3.19 1.25
C ASN A 52 -1.72 3.23 2.64
N VAL A 53 -2.54 3.50 3.66
CA VAL A 53 -2.08 3.62 5.04
C VAL A 53 -2.80 2.60 5.89
N ASP A 54 -2.04 1.76 6.61
CA ASP A 54 -2.58 0.92 7.67
C ASP A 54 -1.87 1.26 8.98
N ARG A 55 -2.64 1.50 10.04
CA ARG A 55 -2.12 1.82 11.39
C ARG A 55 -1.05 2.92 11.41
N GLY A 56 -1.20 3.93 10.55
CA GLY A 56 -0.27 5.06 10.44
C GLY A 56 1.03 4.77 9.69
N LYS A 57 1.14 3.63 9.00
CA LYS A 57 2.30 3.23 8.19
C LYS A 57 1.94 3.24 6.71
N PRO A 58 2.76 3.84 5.82
CA PRO A 58 2.52 3.84 4.39
C PRO A 58 2.92 2.50 3.76
N TYR A 59 2.12 2.03 2.81
CA TYR A 59 2.32 0.82 2.02
C TYR A 59 2.11 1.12 0.53
N CYS A 60 2.90 0.50 -0.34
CA CYS A 60 2.62 0.52 -1.77
C CYS A 60 1.33 -0.25 -2.08
N GLU A 61 0.70 0.04 -3.21
CA GLU A 61 -0.57 -0.58 -3.60
C GLU A 61 -0.49 -2.12 -3.64
N ASP A 62 0.60 -2.67 -4.17
CA ASP A 62 0.81 -4.11 -4.28
C ASP A 62 0.87 -4.81 -2.91
N ASP A 63 1.66 -4.28 -1.99
CA ASP A 63 1.81 -4.87 -0.66
C ASP A 63 0.56 -4.65 0.17
N TYR A 64 -0.09 -3.50 0.02
CA TYR A 64 -1.35 -3.24 0.69
C TYR A 64 -2.40 -4.28 0.29
N LYS A 65 -2.52 -4.57 -1.01
CA LYS A 65 -3.41 -5.62 -1.52
C LYS A 65 -3.04 -7.02 -1.01
N LYS A 66 -1.74 -7.34 -0.92
CA LYS A 66 -1.31 -8.67 -0.48
C LYS A 66 -1.52 -8.91 1.02
N LEU A 67 -1.31 -7.87 1.83
CA LEU A 67 -1.30 -7.95 3.29
C LEU A 67 -2.69 -7.74 3.89
N PHE A 68 -3.48 -6.83 3.34
CA PHE A 68 -4.70 -6.35 4.00
C PHE A 68 -5.99 -6.70 3.25
N CYS A 69 -5.94 -7.07 1.97
CA CYS A 69 -7.16 -7.52 1.29
C CYS A 69 -7.58 -8.91 1.78
N VAL A 70 -8.89 -9.03 1.95
CA VAL A 70 -9.58 -10.29 2.19
C VAL A 70 -9.32 -11.24 1.02
N LYS A 71 -9.11 -12.53 1.28
CA LYS A 71 -8.78 -13.52 0.24
C LYS A 71 -9.94 -14.45 -0.01
N CYS A 72 -10.28 -14.69 -1.28
CA CYS A 72 -11.33 -15.62 -1.63
C CYS A 72 -10.99 -17.06 -1.19
N ALA A 73 -11.93 -17.73 -0.54
CA ALA A 73 -11.77 -19.10 -0.06
C ALA A 73 -11.50 -20.12 -1.19
N LEU A 74 -12.09 -19.90 -2.38
CA LEU A 74 -11.90 -20.78 -3.54
C LEU A 74 -10.55 -20.60 -4.22
N CYS A 75 -10.28 -19.39 -4.73
CA CYS A 75 -9.14 -19.14 -5.61
C CYS A 75 -7.91 -18.57 -4.89
N ARG A 76 -8.03 -18.29 -3.59
CA ARG A 76 -6.96 -17.73 -2.72
C ARG A 76 -6.38 -16.38 -3.18
N ARG A 77 -6.99 -15.75 -4.19
CA ARG A 77 -6.61 -14.42 -4.66
C ARG A 77 -7.26 -13.33 -3.79
N PRO A 78 -6.61 -12.17 -3.63
CA PRO A 78 -7.19 -11.01 -2.95
C PRO A 78 -8.47 -10.56 -3.64
N ILE A 79 -9.49 -10.26 -2.84
CA ILE A 79 -10.71 -9.57 -3.24
C ILE A 79 -10.40 -8.07 -3.20
N GLY A 80 -10.50 -7.39 -4.34
CA GLY A 80 -10.08 -5.99 -4.46
C GLY A 80 -10.93 -5.02 -3.64
N GLY A 81 -10.35 -3.86 -3.28
CA GLY A 81 -10.97 -2.81 -2.45
C GLY A 81 -12.17 -2.06 -3.06
N GLY A 82 -12.82 -2.62 -4.08
CA GLY A 82 -14.05 -2.10 -4.67
C GLY A 82 -14.92 -3.17 -5.34
N GLU A 83 -14.51 -4.44 -5.26
CA GLU A 83 -15.31 -5.55 -5.78
C GLU A 83 -16.33 -5.98 -4.72
N ARG A 84 -17.58 -6.25 -5.14
CA ARG A 84 -18.55 -6.89 -4.23
C ARG A 84 -18.13 -8.34 -4.00
N TRP A 85 -18.06 -8.74 -2.73
CA TRP A 85 -17.84 -10.13 -2.33
C TRP A 85 -19.03 -10.67 -1.55
N VAL A 86 -19.09 -12.00 -1.46
CA VAL A 86 -20.09 -12.70 -0.66
C VAL A 86 -19.41 -13.38 0.51
N GLU A 87 -20.05 -13.34 1.67
CA GLU A 87 -19.67 -14.14 2.83
C GLU A 87 -20.59 -15.36 2.90
N ALA A 88 -19.99 -16.54 2.83
CA ALA A 88 -20.72 -17.80 2.86
C ALA A 88 -19.89 -18.85 3.58
N LEU A 89 -20.57 -19.67 4.39
CA LEU A 89 -19.93 -20.68 5.24
C LEU A 89 -18.88 -20.10 6.19
N GLY A 90 -19.04 -18.83 6.61
CA GLY A 90 -18.10 -18.12 7.47
C GLY A 90 -16.83 -17.64 6.75
N GLU A 91 -16.75 -17.81 5.43
CA GLU A 91 -15.58 -17.46 4.63
C GLU A 91 -15.95 -16.44 3.54
N PRO A 92 -14.99 -15.61 3.09
CA PRO A 92 -15.21 -14.63 2.03
C PRO A 92 -14.93 -15.21 0.64
N TRP A 93 -15.72 -14.82 -0.36
CA TRP A 93 -15.64 -15.32 -1.73
C TRP A 93 -15.85 -14.20 -2.75
N HIS A 94 -15.12 -14.24 -3.87
CA HIS A 94 -15.54 -13.45 -5.03
C HIS A 94 -16.98 -13.84 -5.41
N ALA A 95 -17.81 -12.87 -5.79
CA ALA A 95 -19.18 -13.14 -6.25
C ALA A 95 -19.22 -14.17 -7.40
N SER A 96 -18.21 -14.17 -8.28
CA SER A 96 -18.07 -15.14 -9.38
C SER A 96 -17.55 -16.51 -8.96
N CYS A 97 -16.90 -16.61 -7.80
CA CYS A 97 -16.34 -17.85 -7.27
C CYS A 97 -17.36 -18.65 -6.46
N PHE A 98 -18.39 -18.00 -5.91
CA PHE A 98 -19.41 -18.67 -5.14
C PHE A 98 -20.55 -19.16 -6.04
N LYS A 99 -20.40 -20.36 -6.60
CA LYS A 99 -21.37 -20.99 -7.52
C LYS A 99 -21.67 -22.43 -7.12
N CYS A 100 -22.89 -22.89 -7.41
CA CYS A 100 -23.30 -24.27 -7.14
C CYS A 100 -22.54 -25.23 -8.07
N GLN A 101 -21.94 -26.28 -7.50
CA GLN A 101 -21.16 -27.27 -8.25
C GLN A 101 -22.03 -28.33 -8.95
N VAL A 102 -23.31 -28.44 -8.57
CA VAL A 102 -24.24 -29.50 -9.02
C VAL A 102 -25.12 -29.04 -10.18
N SER A 103 -25.37 -27.73 -10.28
CA SER A 103 -26.23 -27.16 -11.32
C SER A 103 -25.79 -25.72 -11.54
N ASN A 104 -25.58 -25.34 -12.80
CA ASN A 104 -25.06 -24.03 -13.25
C ASN A 104 -26.03 -22.84 -12.99
N HIS A 105 -26.90 -22.96 -11.98
CA HIS A 105 -27.70 -21.88 -11.45
C HIS A 105 -26.80 -21.02 -10.54
N SER A 106 -26.82 -19.71 -10.78
CA SER A 106 -26.35 -18.68 -9.85
C SER A 106 -27.17 -18.77 -8.57
N GLY A 107 -26.76 -19.69 -7.69
CA GLY A 107 -27.41 -19.96 -6.41
C GLY A 107 -27.40 -18.70 -5.55
N PHE A 108 -28.57 -18.37 -5.02
CA PHE A 108 -28.81 -17.31 -4.06
C PHE A 108 -27.89 -17.46 -2.84
N ALA A 109 -26.69 -16.88 -2.92
CA ALA A 109 -25.96 -16.51 -1.73
C ALA A 109 -26.79 -15.41 -1.07
N GLN A 110 -27.10 -15.55 0.21
CA GLN A 110 -27.66 -14.44 0.97
C GLN A 110 -26.59 -13.36 0.99
N VAL A 111 -26.68 -12.43 0.03
CA VAL A 111 -25.94 -11.18 0.04
C VAL A 111 -26.40 -10.51 1.33
N LYS A 112 -25.59 -10.57 2.38
CA LYS A 112 -25.72 -9.58 3.44
C LYS A 112 -25.33 -8.27 2.79
N ASP A 113 -26.34 -7.57 2.27
CA ASP A 113 -26.23 -6.16 1.99
C ASP A 113 -25.75 -5.51 3.30
N VAL A 114 -24.60 -4.86 3.23
CA VAL A 114 -24.13 -3.99 4.31
C VAL A 114 -24.96 -2.72 4.33
#